data_AF-A0A4Q9EC45-F1
#
_entry.id   AF-A0A4Q9EC45-F1
#
_cell.length_a   1.000
_cell.length_b   1.000
_cell.length_c   1.000
_cell.angle_alpha   90.00
_cell.angle_beta   90.00
_cell.angle_gamma   90.00
#
_symmetry.space_group_name_H-M   'P 1'
#
loop_
_entity.id
_entity.type
_entity.pdbx_description
1 polymer ?
#
loop_
_entity_poly.entity_id
_entity_poly.type
_entity_poly.pdbx_seq_one_letter_code
_entity_poly.pdbx_strand_id
1 'polypeptide(L)'
;MHGIRNLSLICCIGLTGCVVADLDSSNYDYFPYVQTFQKPQTMGHTDVQKRRDDLYECGVNKKFSLNSWDEKFRRNSLQAGETMEQHDTRTKKVEDCMKSKGYVLLDFSACGPRKKPSGLCN
;
A
#
# COMPACT_ATOMS: atom_id res chain seq x y z
N MET A 1 56.70 44.75 12.46
CA MET A 1 56.29 44.69 11.04
C MET A 1 55.07 43.79 10.93
N HIS A 2 53.89 44.38 10.74
CA HIS A 2 52.64 43.69 10.41
C HIS A 2 52.67 43.26 8.94
N GLY A 3 52.16 42.07 8.62
CA GLY A 3 52.17 41.59 7.24
C GLY A 3 51.32 40.35 6.99
N ILE A 4 50.00 40.55 6.94
CA ILE A 4 49.01 39.88 6.08
C ILE A 4 48.80 38.36 6.29
N ARG A 5 47.65 38.04 6.92
CA ARG A 5 47.00 36.73 6.95
C ARG A 5 46.51 36.37 5.54
N ASN A 6 47.07 35.33 4.92
CA ASN A 6 46.50 34.74 3.70
C ASN A 6 45.34 33.81 4.07
N LEU A 7 44.13 34.36 4.04
CA LEU A 7 42.88 33.62 4.06
C LEU A 7 42.73 32.92 2.69
N SER A 8 43.05 31.63 2.59
CA SER A 8 42.70 30.85 1.40
C SER A 8 41.26 30.37 1.51
N LEU A 9 40.38 31.02 0.75
CA LEU A 9 39.03 30.56 0.44
C LEU A 9 39.12 29.23 -0.32
N ILE A 10 38.79 28.13 0.33
CA ILE A 10 38.35 26.92 -0.36
C ILE A 10 36.84 26.85 -0.18
N CYS A 11 36.14 27.50 -1.09
CA CYS A 11 34.70 27.36 -1.26
C CYS A 11 34.45 25.98 -1.87
N CYS A 12 34.32 24.96 -1.02
CA CYS A 12 33.71 23.69 -1.43
C CYS A 12 32.22 23.98 -1.70
N ILE A 13 31.91 24.46 -2.89
CA ILE A 13 30.58 24.38 -3.46
C ILE A 13 30.34 22.89 -3.69
N GLY A 14 29.94 22.20 -2.61
CA GLY A 14 29.32 20.89 -2.71
C GLY A 14 28.01 21.13 -3.45
N LEU A 15 28.09 21.02 -4.79
CA LEU A 15 26.94 20.89 -5.66
C LEU A 15 26.06 19.84 -5.00
N THR A 16 25.00 20.32 -4.37
CA THR A 16 23.90 19.51 -3.85
C THR A 16 23.59 18.54 -4.96
N GLY A 17 23.96 17.26 -4.75
CA GLY A 17 23.70 16.22 -5.73
C GLY A 17 22.26 16.39 -6.16
N CYS A 18 22.03 16.54 -7.46
CA CYS A 18 20.68 16.59 -7.99
C CYS A 18 20.01 15.33 -7.44
N VAL A 19 19.18 15.48 -6.40
CA VAL A 19 18.24 14.47 -5.98
C VAL A 19 17.26 14.39 -7.13
N VAL A 20 17.66 13.64 -8.16
CA VAL A 20 16.74 13.21 -9.18
C VAL A 20 15.74 12.40 -8.41
N ALA A 21 14.53 12.94 -8.23
CA ALA A 21 13.43 12.16 -7.68
C ALA A 21 13.38 10.87 -8.51
N ASP A 22 13.39 9.73 -7.84
CA ASP A 22 13.23 8.43 -8.50
C ASP A 22 11.82 8.39 -9.11
N LEU A 23 11.74 8.87 -10.36
CA LEU A 23 10.54 9.03 -11.17
C LEU A 23 10.11 7.71 -11.84
N ASP A 24 10.71 6.59 -11.45
CA ASP A 24 10.26 5.29 -11.89
C ASP A 24 8.85 5.03 -11.33
N SER A 25 7.85 5.13 -12.20
CA SER A 25 6.44 4.98 -11.84
C SER A 25 6.12 3.60 -11.26
N SER A 26 6.98 2.59 -11.51
CA SER A 26 6.85 1.26 -10.89
C SER A 26 7.08 1.27 -9.38
N ASN A 27 7.67 2.33 -8.82
CA ASN A 27 7.74 2.55 -7.36
C ASN A 27 6.37 2.87 -6.75
N TYR A 28 5.33 3.09 -7.56
CA TYR A 28 3.95 3.33 -7.11
C TYR A 28 3.01 2.18 -7.52
N ASP A 29 3.54 1.04 -7.97
CA ASP A 29 2.76 -0.18 -8.15
C ASP A 29 2.62 -0.90 -6.79
N TYR A 30 1.42 -0.84 -6.24
CA TYR A 30 1.11 -1.37 -4.91
C TYR A 30 0.40 -2.72 -4.97
N PHE A 31 0.47 -3.44 -3.86
CA PHE A 31 -0.28 -4.67 -3.68
C PHE A 31 -1.79 -4.43 -3.81
N PRO A 32 -2.54 -5.28 -4.52
CA PRO A 32 -3.99 -5.26 -4.55
C PRO A 32 -4.62 -5.21 -3.16
N TYR A 33 -5.75 -4.53 -3.06
CA TYR A 33 -6.46 -4.35 -1.80
C TYR A 33 -6.82 -5.68 -1.10
N VAL A 34 -7.06 -6.77 -1.85
CA VAL A 34 -7.25 -8.09 -1.24
C VAL A 34 -6.05 -8.55 -0.41
N GLN A 35 -4.83 -8.18 -0.82
CA GLN A 35 -3.59 -8.62 -0.18
C GLN A 35 -3.24 -7.83 1.07
N THR A 36 -3.91 -6.69 1.31
CA THR A 36 -3.69 -5.88 2.52
C THR A 36 -4.38 -6.44 3.75
N PHE A 37 -5.35 -7.36 3.58
CA PHE A 37 -5.92 -8.13 4.67
C PHE A 37 -4.97 -9.27 5.06
N GLN A 38 -4.44 -9.20 6.28
CA GLN A 38 -3.42 -10.12 6.78
C GLN A 38 -3.82 -10.71 8.12
N LYS A 39 -3.44 -11.98 8.37
CA LYS A 39 -3.54 -12.61 9.67
C LYS A 39 -2.29 -12.26 10.49
N PRO A 40 -2.41 -11.68 11.70
CA PRO A 40 -1.25 -11.29 12.51
C PRO A 40 -0.24 -12.42 12.74
N GLN A 41 -0.73 -13.64 12.94
CA GLN A 41 0.08 -14.83 13.21
C GLN A 41 0.83 -15.38 11.99
N THR A 42 0.40 -15.02 10.78
CA THR A 42 1.02 -15.42 9.50
C THR A 42 1.17 -14.19 8.61
N MET A 43 1.65 -13.09 9.20
CA MET A 43 1.86 -11.83 8.47
C MET A 43 2.74 -12.08 7.24
N GLY A 44 2.32 -11.62 6.06
CA GLY A 44 3.04 -11.86 4.81
C GLY A 44 2.90 -13.28 4.25
N HIS A 45 2.18 -14.16 4.94
CA HIS A 45 1.96 -15.55 4.56
C HIS A 45 0.52 -15.98 4.86
N THR A 46 -0.41 -15.03 4.79
CA THR A 46 -1.83 -15.30 5.01
C THR A 46 -2.34 -16.25 3.95
N ASP A 47 -3.08 -17.29 4.36
CA ASP A 47 -3.71 -18.24 3.43
C ASP A 47 -4.61 -17.48 2.47
N VAL A 48 -4.20 -17.49 1.19
CA VAL A 48 -4.84 -16.71 0.13
C VAL A 48 -6.24 -17.23 -0.15
N GLN A 49 -6.45 -18.54 -0.13
CA GLN A 49 -7.75 -19.12 -0.43
C GLN A 49 -8.72 -18.83 0.72
N LYS A 50 -8.30 -19.05 1.96
CA LYS A 50 -9.13 -18.76 3.13
C LYS A 50 -9.49 -17.27 3.23
N ARG A 51 -8.55 -16.37 2.93
CA ARG A 51 -8.81 -14.92 2.88
C ARG A 51 -9.86 -14.56 1.83
N ARG A 52 -9.82 -15.17 0.64
CA ARG A 52 -10.82 -14.95 -0.41
C ARG A 52 -12.19 -15.43 0.05
N ASP A 53 -12.27 -16.62 0.64
CA ASP A 53 -13.52 -17.18 1.14
C ASP A 53 -14.12 -16.30 2.25
N ASP A 54 -13.28 -15.83 3.17
CA ASP A 54 -13.68 -14.91 4.24
C ASP A 54 -14.20 -13.56 3.71
N LEU A 55 -13.59 -13.01 2.65
CA LEU A 55 -14.08 -11.79 2.01
C LEU A 55 -15.46 -11.99 1.36
N TYR A 56 -15.70 -13.13 0.71
CA TYR A 56 -17.02 -13.46 0.19
C TYR A 56 -18.05 -13.64 1.30
N GLU A 57 -17.70 -14.31 2.39
CA GLU A 57 -18.54 -14.42 3.59
C GLU A 57 -18.85 -13.04 4.20
N CYS A 58 -17.90 -12.10 4.11
CA CYS A 58 -18.08 -10.71 4.52
C CYS A 58 -18.90 -9.86 3.52
N GLY A 59 -19.43 -10.46 2.46
CA GLY A 59 -20.38 -9.83 1.55
C GLY A 59 -19.75 -9.17 0.32
N VAL A 60 -18.46 -9.43 0.03
CA VAL A 60 -17.89 -9.05 -1.27
C VAL A 60 -18.60 -9.83 -2.38
N ASN A 61 -18.98 -9.14 -3.45
CA ASN A 61 -19.72 -9.75 -4.55
C ASN A 61 -18.82 -10.74 -5.33
N LYS A 62 -19.33 -11.95 -5.59
CA LYS A 62 -18.63 -13.02 -6.33
C LYS A 62 -18.27 -12.69 -7.78
N LYS A 63 -18.74 -11.57 -8.32
CA LYS A 63 -18.29 -11.04 -9.62
C LYS A 63 -16.81 -10.63 -9.61
N PHE A 64 -16.25 -10.31 -8.45
CA PHE A 64 -14.82 -10.06 -8.28
C PHE A 64 -14.12 -11.39 -8.02
N SER A 65 -13.01 -11.68 -8.70
CA SER A 65 -12.32 -12.95 -8.51
C SER A 65 -11.51 -13.01 -7.21
N LEU A 66 -11.14 -11.83 -6.69
CA LEU A 66 -10.29 -11.63 -5.50
C LEU A 66 -8.91 -12.29 -5.61
N ASN A 67 -8.46 -12.57 -6.82
CA ASN A 67 -7.11 -13.02 -7.07
C ASN A 67 -6.14 -11.83 -7.08
N SER A 68 -4.87 -12.06 -6.78
CA SER A 68 -3.83 -11.01 -6.72
C SER A 68 -3.55 -10.33 -8.06
N TRP A 69 -3.96 -10.92 -9.17
CA TRP A 69 -3.86 -10.33 -10.51
C TRP A 69 -5.13 -9.59 -10.95
N ASP A 70 -6.22 -9.65 -10.18
CA ASP A 70 -7.48 -8.98 -10.49
C ASP A 70 -7.56 -7.63 -9.78
N GLU A 71 -7.34 -6.58 -10.56
CA GLU A 71 -7.35 -5.22 -10.04
C GLU A 71 -8.74 -4.59 -9.97
N LYS A 72 -9.82 -5.33 -10.25
CA LYS A 72 -11.19 -4.76 -10.24
C LYS A 72 -11.71 -4.50 -8.83
N PHE A 73 -11.26 -5.27 -7.84
CA PHE A 73 -11.62 -5.06 -6.44
C PHE A 73 -10.63 -4.09 -5.78
N ARG A 74 -10.97 -2.80 -5.79
CA ARG A 74 -10.17 -1.72 -5.18
C ARG A 74 -10.95 -1.10 -4.02
N ARG A 75 -10.24 -0.68 -2.96
CA ARG A 75 -10.85 -0.03 -1.79
C ARG A 75 -11.70 1.17 -2.18
N ASN A 76 -11.14 2.06 -3.00
CA ASN A 76 -11.75 3.33 -3.39
C ASN A 76 -12.42 3.24 -4.77
N SER A 77 -13.27 2.23 -4.97
CA SER A 77 -14.07 2.07 -6.21
C SER A 77 -15.56 2.15 -5.92
N LEU A 78 -16.21 3.14 -6.54
CA LEU A 78 -17.66 3.28 -6.56
C LEU A 78 -18.28 2.26 -7.52
N GLN A 79 -19.35 1.61 -7.07
CA GLN A 79 -20.21 0.85 -7.98
C GLN A 79 -21.10 1.81 -8.78
N ALA A 80 -21.57 1.38 -9.95
CA ALA A 80 -22.47 2.20 -10.76
C ALA A 80 -23.74 2.56 -9.97
N GLY A 81 -24.03 3.87 -9.88
CA GLY A 81 -25.16 4.41 -9.12
C GLY A 81 -24.97 4.48 -7.60
N GLU A 82 -23.80 4.10 -7.07
CA GLU A 82 -23.48 4.20 -5.64
C GLU A 82 -23.08 5.62 -5.25
N THR A 83 -23.58 6.12 -4.12
CA THR A 83 -23.11 7.37 -3.51
C THR A 83 -21.83 7.14 -2.70
N MET A 84 -21.10 8.20 -2.38
CA MET A 84 -19.91 8.09 -1.50
C MET A 84 -20.25 7.52 -0.12
N GLU A 85 -21.39 7.89 0.47
CA GLU A 85 -21.82 7.36 1.77
C GLU A 85 -22.14 5.86 1.71
N GLN A 86 -22.78 5.41 0.62
CA GLN A 86 -23.04 3.99 0.39
C GLN A 86 -21.73 3.20 0.21
N HIS A 87 -20.78 3.79 -0.49
CA HIS A 87 -19.43 3.25 -0.65
C HIS A 87 -18.72 3.08 0.70
N ASP A 88 -18.68 4.13 1.51
CA ASP A 88 -18.04 4.11 2.83
C ASP A 88 -18.71 3.08 3.73
N THR A 89 -20.05 3.01 3.71
CA THR A 89 -20.83 2.01 4.45
C THR A 89 -20.48 0.59 4.03
N ARG A 90 -20.44 0.32 2.71
CA ARG A 90 -20.10 -1.00 2.16
C ARG A 90 -18.66 -1.40 2.51
N THR A 91 -17.71 -0.49 2.32
CA THR A 91 -16.29 -0.73 2.60
C THR A 91 -16.08 -0.99 4.10
N LYS A 92 -16.64 -0.14 4.97
CA LYS A 92 -16.58 -0.32 6.42
C LYS A 92 -17.17 -1.65 6.86
N LYS A 93 -18.32 -2.05 6.32
CA LYS A 93 -18.94 -3.34 6.61
C LYS A 93 -18.01 -4.52 6.31
N VAL A 94 -17.36 -4.52 5.14
CA VAL A 94 -16.42 -5.58 4.76
C VAL A 94 -15.19 -5.57 5.66
N GLU A 95 -14.59 -4.40 5.89
CA GLU A 95 -13.39 -4.25 6.72
C GLU A 95 -13.63 -4.67 8.17
N ASP A 96 -14.74 -4.26 8.77
CA ASP A 96 -15.09 -4.61 10.15
C ASP A 96 -15.40 -6.11 10.28
N CYS A 97 -16.02 -6.73 9.26
CA CYS A 97 -16.22 -8.17 9.22
C CYS A 97 -14.88 -8.94 9.10
N MET A 98 -13.94 -8.48 8.27
CA MET A 98 -12.63 -9.10 8.20
C MET A 98 -11.86 -8.95 9.52
N LYS A 99 -11.97 -7.80 10.18
CA LYS A 99 -11.40 -7.58 11.52
C LYS A 99 -12.00 -8.52 12.57
N SER A 100 -13.31 -8.74 12.57
CA SER A 100 -13.96 -9.68 13.50
C SER A 100 -13.53 -11.12 13.26
N LYS A 101 -13.17 -11.47 12.02
CA LYS A 101 -12.53 -12.74 11.66
C LYS A 101 -11.05 -12.80 12.06
N GLY A 102 -10.47 -11.75 12.67
CA GLY A 102 -9.08 -11.72 13.13
C GLY A 102 -8.07 -11.33 12.06
N TYR A 103 -8.49 -10.65 10.99
CA TYR A 103 -7.56 -10.00 10.07
C TYR A 103 -7.20 -8.61 10.57
N VAL A 104 -6.01 -8.16 10.26
CA VAL A 104 -5.64 -6.74 10.25
C VAL A 104 -5.63 -6.24 8.82
N LEU A 105 -5.94 -4.95 8.66
CA LEU A 105 -5.86 -4.27 7.38
C LEU A 105 -4.59 -3.40 7.40
N LEU A 106 -3.65 -3.71 6.51
CA LEU A 106 -2.45 -2.91 6.33
C LEU A 106 -2.69 -1.79 5.33
N ASP A 107 -2.06 -0.64 5.55
CA ASP A 107 -2.01 0.39 4.52
C ASP A 107 -1.10 -0.03 3.36
N PHE A 108 -1.39 0.47 2.16
CA PHE A 108 -0.56 0.18 0.98
C PHE A 108 0.91 0.53 1.19
N SER A 109 1.21 1.59 1.95
CA SER A 109 2.57 1.97 2.31
C SER A 109 3.27 0.94 3.20
N ALA A 110 2.53 0.26 4.08
CA ALA A 110 3.07 -0.80 4.93
C ALA A 110 3.45 -2.05 4.12
N CYS A 111 2.70 -2.37 3.06
CA CYS A 111 3.07 -3.44 2.13
C CYS A 111 4.35 -3.13 1.32
N GLY A 112 4.69 -1.84 1.20
CA GLY A 112 5.69 -1.37 0.25
C GLY A 112 5.26 -1.53 -1.22
N PRO A 113 6.02 -0.96 -2.16
CA PRO A 113 5.77 -1.16 -3.58
C PRO A 113 6.13 -2.59 -4.01
N ARG A 114 5.48 -3.13 -5.04
CA ARG A 114 5.76 -4.48 -5.56
C ARG A 114 7.22 -4.66 -6.03
N LYS A 115 7.87 -3.59 -6.49
CA LYS A 115 9.30 -3.60 -6.86
C LYS A 115 10.24 -3.78 -5.65
N LYS A 116 9.80 -3.39 -4.46
CA LYS A 116 10.53 -3.52 -3.21
C LYS A 116 9.56 -3.83 -2.06
N PRO A 117 8.97 -5.04 -2.05
CA PRO A 117 7.91 -5.39 -1.11
C PRO A 117 8.48 -5.44 0.30
N SER A 118 7.69 -5.02 1.29
CA SER A 118 8.07 -5.15 2.70
C SER A 118 8.03 -6.60 3.20
N GLY A 119 7.37 -7.48 2.45
CA GLY A 119 7.07 -8.85 2.83
C GLY A 119 5.83 -8.99 3.73
N LEU A 120 5.16 -7.88 4.09
CA LEU A 120 3.97 -7.93 4.96
C LEU A 120 2.69 -8.32 4.22
N CYS A 121 2.68 -8.22 2.89
CA CYS A 121 1.51 -8.49 2.06
C CYS A 121 1.85 -9.56 1.02
N ASN A 122 0.91 -10.50 0.83
CA ASN A 122 1.03 -11.66 -0.05
C ASN A 122 -0.30 -12.00 -0.70
#